data_AF-A0A9X4QNF8-F1
#
_entry.id   AF-A0A9X4QNF8-F1
#
_cell.length_a   1.000
_cell.length_b   1.000
_cell.length_c   1.000
_cell.angle_alpha   90.00
_cell.angle_beta   90.00
_cell.angle_gamma   90.00
#
_symmetry.space_group_name_H-M   'P 1'
#
loop_
_entity.id
_entity.type
_entity.pdbx_description
1 polymer ?
#
loop_
_entity_poly.entity_id
_entity_poly.type
_entity_poly.pdbx_seq_one_letter_code
_entity_poly.pdbx_strand_id
1 'polypeptide(L)'
;MPIPVARMASARMLLAGTALAAIGAIFFTVQYLLAPALRDRVSPGEWVAAAVIWLCYGLIMNAVILYLEMGFNGRTYVKAYMTICLVLGMVSLGAAWQGFSFVGGLLASIREAPALMPALAAVIAAAVLYGMRLAIVKRMERRSYTF
;
A
#
# COMPACT_ATOMS: atom_id res chain seq x y z
N MET A 1 14.26 -5.17 26.25
CA MET A 1 13.52 -3.91 26.01
C MET A 1 12.23 -3.93 26.83
N PRO A 2 11.89 -2.87 27.57
CA PRO A 2 10.72 -2.83 28.45
C PRO A 2 9.36 -2.86 27.72
N ILE A 3 9.35 -2.64 26.40
CA ILE A 3 8.14 -2.71 25.56
C ILE A 3 8.23 -3.95 24.64
N PRO A 4 7.19 -4.80 24.59
CA PRO A 4 7.18 -5.94 23.67
C PRO A 4 7.26 -5.49 22.22
N VAL A 5 8.14 -6.14 21.45
CA VAL A 5 8.36 -5.90 20.03
C VAL A 5 7.05 -5.91 19.22
N ALA A 6 6.15 -6.84 19.53
CA ALA A 6 4.85 -6.93 18.86
C ALA A 6 3.98 -5.67 19.06
N ARG A 7 4.09 -4.98 20.21
CA ARG A 7 3.37 -3.72 20.44
C ARG A 7 3.98 -2.58 19.64
N MET A 8 5.31 -2.52 19.52
CA MET A 8 5.98 -1.51 18.69
C MET A 8 5.57 -1.67 17.21
N ALA A 9 5.60 -2.89 16.69
CA ALA A 9 5.21 -3.18 15.32
C ALA A 9 3.75 -2.80 15.06
N SER A 10 2.84 -3.19 15.96
CA SER A 10 1.41 -2.90 15.81
C SER A 10 1.13 -1.39 15.89
N ALA A 11 1.80 -0.66 16.78
CA ALA A 11 1.66 0.80 16.90
C ALA A 11 2.14 1.53 15.63
N ARG A 12 3.26 1.09 15.05
CA ARG A 12 3.80 1.62 13.79
C ARG A 12 2.84 1.37 12.62
N MET A 13 2.31 0.15 12.49
CA MET A 13 1.33 -0.18 11.45
C MET A 13 0.05 0.63 11.60
N LEU A 14 -0.43 0.85 12.83
CA LEU A 14 -1.61 1.66 13.09
C LEU A 14 -1.38 3.12 12.71
N LEU A 15 -0.25 3.71 13.12
CA LEU A 15 0.11 5.09 12.78
C LEU A 15 0.23 5.29 11.26
N ALA A 16 0.88 4.33 10.58
CA ALA A 16 0.99 4.33 9.13
C ALA A 16 -0.39 4.25 8.46
N GLY A 17 -1.27 3.36 8.96
CA GLY A 17 -2.61 3.19 8.43
C GLY A 17 -3.50 4.42 8.61
N THR A 18 -3.46 5.05 9.78
CA THR A 18 -4.24 6.28 10.03
C THR A 18 -3.74 7.45 9.20
N ALA A 19 -2.41 7.63 9.10
CA ALA A 19 -1.82 8.66 8.24
C ALA A 19 -2.17 8.44 6.77
N LEU A 20 -2.09 7.20 6.28
CA LEU A 20 -2.44 6.87 4.90
C LEU A 20 -3.93 7.10 4.61
N ALA A 21 -4.82 6.75 5.54
CA ALA A 21 -6.25 7.01 5.38
C ALA A 21 -6.53 8.52 5.28
N ALA A 22 -5.91 9.33 6.13
CA ALA A 22 -6.08 10.79 6.11
C ALA A 22 -5.51 11.41 4.83
N ILE A 23 -4.26 11.10 4.48
CA ILE A 23 -3.60 11.64 3.29
C ILE A 23 -4.30 11.15 2.01
N GLY A 24 -4.68 9.87 1.98
CA GLY A 24 -5.41 9.29 0.86
C GLY A 24 -6.77 9.92 0.66
N ALA A 25 -7.55 10.13 1.74
CA ALA A 25 -8.84 10.81 1.64
C ALA A 25 -8.68 12.22 1.04
N ILE A 26 -7.69 12.99 1.51
CA ILE A 26 -7.39 14.32 0.95
C ILE A 26 -7.00 14.20 -0.53
N PHE A 27 -6.06 13.31 -0.85
CA PHE A 27 -5.57 13.12 -2.20
C PHE A 27 -6.70 12.75 -3.19
N PHE A 28 -7.48 11.71 -2.90
CA PHE A 28 -8.55 11.25 -3.78
C PHE A 28 -9.68 12.27 -3.92
N THR A 29 -9.99 13.01 -2.85
CA THR A 29 -11.01 14.08 -2.89
C THR A 29 -10.53 15.25 -3.74
N VAL A 30 -9.33 15.76 -3.48
CA VAL A 30 -8.74 16.87 -4.24
C VAL A 30 -8.60 16.51 -5.71
N GLN A 31 -8.12 15.29 -6.01
CA GLN A 31 -7.97 14.83 -7.39
C GLN A 31 -9.32 14.77 -8.12
N TYR A 32 -10.38 14.29 -7.48
CA TYR A 32 -11.73 14.25 -8.08
C TYR A 32 -12.30 15.65 -8.33
N LEU A 33 -12.08 16.57 -7.39
CA LEU A 33 -12.58 17.95 -7.49
C LEU A 33 -11.85 18.75 -8.58
N LEU A 34 -10.52 18.60 -8.67
CA LEU A 34 -9.67 19.40 -9.56
C LEU A 34 -9.53 18.83 -10.99
N ALA A 35 -9.99 17.60 -11.25
CA ALA A 35 -9.90 16.98 -12.58
C ALA A 35 -11.29 16.85 -13.22
N PRO A 36 -11.77 17.85 -14.00
CA PRO A 36 -13.05 17.77 -14.71
C PRO A 36 -13.16 16.54 -15.61
N ALA A 37 -12.10 16.25 -16.36
CA ALA A 37 -12.04 15.09 -17.24
C ALA A 37 -12.20 13.74 -16.51
N LEU A 38 -11.92 13.68 -15.21
CA LEU A 38 -12.14 12.49 -14.39
C LEU A 38 -13.63 12.38 -14.02
N ARG A 39 -14.27 13.49 -13.64
CA ARG A 39 -15.69 13.54 -13.28
C ARG A 39 -16.61 13.23 -14.46
N ASP A 40 -16.21 13.62 -15.67
CA ASP A 40 -16.97 13.34 -16.89
C ASP A 40 -16.90 11.85 -17.27
N ARG A 41 -15.88 11.14 -16.78
CA ARG A 41 -15.59 9.76 -17.17
C ARG A 41 -15.91 8.74 -16.09
N VAL A 42 -15.93 9.11 -14.82
CA VAL A 42 -16.00 8.17 -13.70
C VAL A 42 -17.07 8.62 -12.72
N SER A 43 -17.97 7.72 -12.34
CA SER A 43 -18.97 8.03 -11.33
C SER A 43 -18.32 8.20 -9.94
N PRO A 44 -18.90 9.00 -9.02
CA PRO A 44 -18.37 9.14 -7.67
C PRO A 44 -18.17 7.79 -6.95
N GLY A 45 -19.08 6.84 -7.16
CA GLY A 45 -19.00 5.50 -6.57
C GLY A 45 -17.82 4.67 -7.10
N GLU A 46 -17.59 4.69 -8.42
CA GLU A 46 -16.42 4.04 -9.04
C GLU A 46 -15.11 4.63 -8.51
N TRP A 47 -15.07 5.95 -8.33
CA TRP A 47 -13.88 6.62 -7.82
C TRP A 47 -13.60 6.28 -6.34
N VAL A 48 -14.65 6.20 -5.51
CA VAL A 48 -14.52 5.75 -4.12
C VAL A 48 -14.04 4.30 -4.05
N ALA A 49 -14.56 3.40 -4.88
CA ALA A 49 -14.09 2.03 -4.96
C ALA A 49 -12.60 1.96 -5.37
N ALA A 50 -12.19 2.78 -6.34
CA ALA A 50 -10.79 2.88 -6.75
C ALA A 50 -9.91 3.41 -5.59
N ALA A 51 -10.38 4.41 -4.85
CA ALA A 51 -9.68 4.97 -3.70
C ALA A 51 -9.46 3.90 -2.62
N VAL A 52 -10.47 3.07 -2.32
CA VAL A 52 -10.33 1.96 -1.36
C VAL A 52 -9.26 0.96 -1.81
N ILE A 53 -9.26 0.57 -3.09
CA ILE A 53 -8.27 -0.39 -3.62
C ILE A 53 -6.85 0.18 -3.52
N TRP A 54 -6.65 1.45 -3.87
CA TRP A 54 -5.35 2.10 -3.76
C TRP A 54 -4.90 2.29 -2.30
N LEU A 55 -5.83 2.56 -1.37
CA LEU A 55 -5.54 2.57 0.05
C LEU A 55 -5.08 1.20 0.54
N CYS A 56 -5.76 0.13 0.14
CA CYS A 56 -5.35 -1.25 0.42
C CYS A 56 -3.94 -1.56 -0.10
N TYR A 57 -3.65 -1.16 -1.35
CA TYR A 57 -2.31 -1.28 -1.92
C TYR A 57 -1.26 -0.49 -1.11
N GLY A 58 -1.56 0.76 -0.74
CA GLY A 58 -0.67 1.58 0.08
C GLY A 58 -0.38 0.97 1.45
N LEU A 59 -1.39 0.37 2.11
CA LEU A 59 -1.22 -0.34 3.38
C LEU A 59 -0.27 -1.55 3.22
N ILE A 60 -0.44 -2.33 2.16
CA ILE A 60 0.41 -3.47 1.85
C ILE A 60 1.86 -3.01 1.67
N MET A 61 2.09 -1.99 0.83
CA MET A 61 3.43 -1.47 0.58
C MET A 61 4.07 -0.90 1.84
N ASN A 62 3.31 -0.20 2.67
CA ASN A 62 3.80 0.32 3.94
C ASN A 62 4.24 -0.81 4.88
N ALA A 63 3.45 -1.89 4.98
CA ALA A 63 3.82 -3.05 5.80
C ALA A 63 5.09 -3.75 5.31
N VAL A 64 5.30 -3.85 3.99
CA VAL A 64 6.54 -4.37 3.40
C VAL A 64 7.73 -3.47 3.78
N ILE A 65 7.59 -2.16 3.63
CA ILE A 65 8.65 -1.18 3.96
C ILE A 65 8.98 -1.26 5.45
N LEU A 66 7.96 -1.33 6.30
CA LEU A 66 8.11 -1.43 7.75
C LEU A 66 8.80 -2.75 8.17
N TYR A 67 8.50 -3.85 7.47
CA TYR A 67 9.23 -5.11 7.64
C TYR A 67 10.70 -4.98 7.29
N LEU A 68 11.03 -4.30 6.20
CA LEU A 68 12.42 -4.04 5.81
C LEU A 68 13.13 -3.14 6.83
N GLU A 69 12.45 -2.08 7.29
CA GLU A 69 12.98 -1.10 8.25
C GLU A 69 13.33 -1.77 9.58
N MET A 70 12.41 -2.53 10.15
CA MET A 70 12.60 -3.14 11.47
C MET A 70 13.39 -4.46 11.42
N GLY A 71 13.24 -5.22 10.34
CA GLY A 71 13.79 -6.57 10.20
C GLY A 71 15.25 -6.64 9.75
N PHE A 72 15.80 -5.55 9.20
CA PHE A 72 17.13 -5.55 8.58
C PHE A 72 17.99 -4.35 9.03
N ASN A 73 19.24 -4.32 8.57
CA ASN A 73 20.13 -3.18 8.77
C ASN A 73 19.83 -2.09 7.72
N GLY A 74 20.23 -0.85 8.02
CA GLY A 74 19.95 0.30 7.15
C GLY A 74 20.48 0.11 5.72
N ARG A 75 21.64 -0.54 5.54
CA ARG A 75 22.21 -0.81 4.20
C ARG A 75 21.33 -1.76 3.38
N THR A 76 20.80 -2.82 4.00
CA THR A 76 19.89 -3.75 3.31
C THR A 76 18.55 -3.09 3.03
N TYR A 77 18.04 -2.30 3.99
CA TYR A 77 16.83 -1.52 3.81
C TYR A 77 16.92 -0.59 2.59
N VAL A 78 17.97 0.24 2.50
CA VAL A 78 18.15 1.17 1.38
C VAL A 78 18.26 0.41 0.05
N LYS A 79 19.05 -0.67 -0.01
CA LYS A 79 19.16 -1.49 -1.22
C LYS A 79 17.82 -2.07 -1.65
N ALA A 80 17.09 -2.69 -0.72
CA ALA A 80 15.79 -3.29 -0.99
C ALA A 80 14.77 -2.24 -1.45
N TYR A 81 14.73 -1.07 -0.78
CA TYR A 81 13.84 0.03 -1.14
C TYR A 81 14.15 0.57 -2.55
N MET A 82 15.41 0.82 -2.87
CA MET A 82 15.84 1.25 -4.20
C MET A 82 15.47 0.21 -5.27
N THR A 83 15.68 -1.08 -4.99
CA THR A 83 15.29 -2.16 -5.91
C THR A 83 13.77 -2.19 -6.13
N ILE A 84 12.97 -2.06 -5.07
CA ILE A 84 11.50 -2.02 -5.19
C ILE A 84 11.07 -0.83 -6.05
N CYS A 85 11.60 0.37 -5.78
CA CYS A 85 11.31 1.55 -6.59
C CYS A 85 11.69 1.35 -8.05
N LEU A 86 12.87 0.79 -8.32
CA LEU A 86 13.35 0.53 -9.68
C LEU A 86 12.47 -0.50 -10.40
N VAL A 87 12.10 -1.60 -9.75
CA VAL A 87 11.21 -2.63 -10.32
C VAL A 87 9.83 -2.06 -10.60
N LEU A 88 9.21 -1.37 -9.64
CA LEU A 88 7.90 -0.74 -9.86
C LEU A 88 7.94 0.33 -10.95
N GLY A 89 9.05 1.08 -11.03
CA GLY A 89 9.29 2.06 -12.09
C GLY A 89 9.39 1.40 -13.46
N MET A 90 10.15 0.31 -13.60
CA MET A 90 10.26 -0.44 -14.85
C MET A 90 8.92 -1.07 -15.26
N VAL A 91 8.16 -1.63 -14.31
CA VAL A 91 6.81 -2.15 -14.58
C VAL A 91 5.89 -1.03 -15.07
N SER A 92 5.96 0.15 -14.44
CA SER A 92 5.17 1.32 -14.84
C SER A 92 5.55 1.83 -16.23
N LEU A 93 6.84 1.90 -16.54
CA LEU A 93 7.35 2.28 -17.86
C LEU A 93 6.94 1.27 -18.93
N GLY A 94 7.05 -0.03 -18.64
CA GLY A 94 6.64 -1.09 -19.56
C GLY A 94 5.15 -1.03 -19.87
N ALA A 95 4.31 -0.84 -18.85
CA ALA A 95 2.87 -0.67 -19.04
C ALA A 95 2.55 0.59 -19.86
N ALA A 96 3.21 1.71 -19.56
CA ALA A 96 3.02 2.97 -20.29
C ALA A 96 3.43 2.83 -21.76
N TRP A 97 4.51 2.10 -22.07
CA TRP A 97 4.94 1.87 -23.45
C TRP A 97 3.92 1.07 -24.25
N GLN A 98 3.18 0.17 -23.60
CA GLN A 98 2.08 -0.58 -24.22
C GLN A 98 0.77 0.24 -24.32
N GLY A 99 0.78 1.51 -23.91
CA GLY A 99 -0.43 2.34 -23.82
C GLY A 99 -1.39 1.93 -22.70
N PHE A 100 -0.95 1.05 -21.79
CA PHE A 100 -1.77 0.59 -20.68
C PHE A 100 -1.72 1.59 -19.51
N SER A 101 -2.90 1.98 -19.02
CA SER A 101 -3.03 2.78 -17.81
C SER A 101 -3.54 1.89 -16.67
N PHE A 102 -2.75 1.73 -15.59
CA PHE A 102 -3.21 1.04 -14.37
C PHE A 102 -4.52 1.59 -13.81
N VAL A 103 -4.68 2.92 -13.79
CA VAL A 103 -5.92 3.55 -13.30
C VAL A 103 -7.12 3.21 -14.20
N GLY A 104 -6.99 3.37 -15.52
CA GLY A 104 -8.01 2.96 -16.49
C GLY A 104 -8.39 1.47 -16.42
N GLY A 105 -7.40 0.57 -16.37
CA GLY A 105 -7.65 -0.87 -16.25
C GLY A 105 -8.33 -1.25 -14.93
N LEU A 106 -7.94 -0.59 -13.83
CA LEU A 106 -8.61 -0.72 -12.54
C LEU A 106 -10.07 -0.26 -12.61
N LEU A 107 -10.32 0.92 -13.20
CA LEU A 107 -11.67 1.45 -13.34
C LEU A 107 -12.56 0.55 -14.20
N ALA A 108 -12.04 -0.02 -15.29
CA ALA A 108 -12.76 -1.01 -16.09
C ALA A 108 -13.16 -2.23 -15.24
N SER A 109 -12.22 -2.73 -14.43
CA SER A 109 -12.48 -3.87 -13.52
C SER A 109 -13.52 -3.53 -12.44
N ILE A 110 -13.49 -2.31 -11.90
CA ILE A 110 -14.48 -1.83 -10.93
C ILE A 110 -15.86 -1.71 -11.57
N ARG A 111 -15.97 -1.27 -12.83
CA ARG A 111 -17.28 -1.18 -13.51
C ARG A 111 -17.96 -2.53 -13.66
N GLU A 112 -17.18 -3.57 -13.93
CA GLU A 112 -17.70 -4.94 -14.03
C GLU A 112 -18.13 -5.49 -12.67
N ALA A 113 -17.41 -5.16 -11.60
CA ALA A 113 -17.68 -5.71 -10.27
C ALA A 113 -17.40 -4.68 -9.14
N PRO A 114 -18.29 -3.68 -8.96
CA PRO A 114 -17.99 -2.47 -8.17
C PRO A 114 -17.84 -2.72 -6.68
N ALA A 115 -18.54 -3.71 -6.13
CA ALA A 115 -18.41 -4.10 -4.72
C ALA A 115 -17.35 -5.19 -4.50
N LEU A 116 -17.19 -6.11 -5.46
CA LEU A 116 -16.31 -7.27 -5.31
C LEU A 116 -14.84 -6.87 -5.34
N MET A 117 -14.46 -5.97 -6.26
CA MET A 117 -13.07 -5.52 -6.40
C MET A 117 -12.51 -4.87 -5.12
N PRO A 118 -13.16 -3.86 -4.51
CA PRO A 118 -12.67 -3.30 -3.24
C PRO A 118 -12.74 -4.30 -2.08
N ALA A 119 -13.74 -5.20 -2.05
CA ALA A 119 -13.81 -6.25 -1.03
C ALA A 119 -12.63 -7.22 -1.12
N LEU A 120 -12.29 -7.68 -2.33
CA LEU A 120 -11.12 -8.54 -2.56
C LEU A 120 -9.82 -7.83 -2.17
N ALA A 121 -9.66 -6.56 -2.56
CA ALA A 121 -8.49 -5.77 -2.18
C ALA A 121 -8.36 -5.64 -0.64
N ALA A 122 -9.47 -5.43 0.06
CA ALA A 122 -9.49 -5.37 1.52
C ALA A 122 -9.10 -6.71 2.17
N VAL A 123 -9.63 -7.84 1.66
CA VAL A 123 -9.26 -9.17 2.15
C VAL A 123 -7.78 -9.46 1.92
N ILE A 124 -7.25 -9.16 0.73
CA ILE A 124 -5.82 -9.34 0.42
C ILE A 124 -4.97 -8.46 1.33
N ALA A 125 -5.34 -7.19 1.51
CA ALA A 125 -4.61 -6.29 2.41
C ALA A 125 -4.62 -6.79 3.85
N ALA A 126 -5.76 -7.25 4.37
CA ALA A 126 -5.85 -7.81 5.72
C ALA A 126 -4.94 -9.05 5.89
N ALA A 127 -4.95 -9.96 4.91
CA ALA A 127 -4.10 -11.15 4.91
C ALA A 127 -2.61 -10.79 4.90
N VAL A 128 -2.20 -9.85 4.03
CA VAL A 128 -0.80 -9.41 3.93
C VAL A 128 -0.37 -8.65 5.19
N LEU A 129 -1.21 -7.77 5.74
CA LEU A 129 -0.92 -7.05 6.98
C LEU A 129 -0.72 -8.02 8.14
N TYR A 130 -1.58 -9.03 8.26
CA TYR A 130 -1.43 -10.08 9.27
C TYR A 130 -0.13 -10.86 9.08
N GLY A 131 0.16 -11.30 7.85
CA GLY A 131 1.39 -12.03 7.52
C GLY A 131 2.66 -11.21 7.79
N MET A 132 2.66 -9.92 7.42
CA MET A 132 3.77 -9.00 7.67
C MET A 132 3.97 -8.74 9.16
N ARG A 133 2.89 -8.57 9.92
CA ARG A 133 2.98 -8.46 11.39
C ARG A 133 3.68 -9.66 12.00
N LEU A 134 3.31 -10.88 11.60
CA LEU A 134 3.97 -12.10 12.07
C LEU A 134 5.45 -12.17 11.64
N ALA A 135 5.74 -11.80 10.39
CA ALA A 135 7.09 -11.78 9.86
C ALA A 135 8.00 -10.80 10.61
N ILE A 136 7.50 -9.60 10.93
CA ILE A 136 8.19 -8.58 11.72
C ILE A 136 8.54 -9.12 13.11
N VAL A 137 7.54 -9.65 13.84
CA VAL A 137 7.74 -10.16 15.20
C VAL A 137 8.77 -11.28 15.22
N LYS A 138 8.58 -12.30 14.37
CA LYS A 138 9.50 -13.45 14.26
C LYS A 138 10.92 -13.01 13.90
N ARG A 139 11.08 -11.98 13.06
CA ARG A 139 12.39 -11.49 12.64
C ARG A 139 13.11 -10.74 13.75
N MET A 140 12.38 -9.86 14.45
CA MET A 140 12.93 -9.06 15.53
C MET A 140 13.29 -9.89 16.76
N GLU A 141 12.53 -10.95 17.08
CA GLU A 141 12.87 -11.89 18.17
C GLU A 141 14.19 -12.64 17.90
N ARG A 142 14.50 -12.93 16.63
CA ARG A 142 15.74 -13.60 16.24
C ARG A 142 16.95 -12.67 16.13
N ARG A 143 16.75 -11.36 16.27
CA ARG A 143 17.81 -10.38 16.09
C ARG A 143 18.55 -10.21 17.41
N SER A 144 19.79 -10.71 17.47
CA SER A 144 20.69 -10.38 18.58
C SER A 144 21.01 -8.89 18.51
N TYR A 145 20.63 -8.12 19.52
CA TYR A 145 20.96 -6.70 19.68
C TYR A 145 22.37 -6.51 20.25
N THR A 146 23.33 -7.32 19.81
CA THR A 146 24.74 -7.10 20.09
C THR A 146 25.23 -6.03 19.11
N PHE A 147 25.24 -4.80 19.60
CA PHE A 147 26.02 -3.70 19.03
C PHE A 147 27.46 -3.80 19.50
#